data_AF-A0A7X5DBM6-F1
#
_entry.id   AF-A0A7X5DBM6-F1
#
_cell.length_a   1.000
_cell.length_b   1.000
_cell.length_c   1.000
_cell.angle_alpha   90.00
_cell.angle_beta   90.00
_cell.angle_gamma   90.00
#
_symmetry.space_group_name_H-M   'P 1'
#
loop_
_entity.id
_entity.type
_entity.pdbx_description
1 polymer ?
#
loop_
_entity_poly.entity_id
_entity_poly.type
_entity_poly.pdbx_seq_one_letter_code
_entity_poly.pdbx_strand_id
1 'polypeptide(L)'
;MGKTLVVGDLHCKMSLVLPRVTDTALSHCCDSIVLSGDLCDDWGVDGRAMVRQLEYAAEWKAKAEALKLRVTVLMGNHDAAYLGLASYGFTNEDVREEVAALLSDGLGVRVAAVVDGRLVTHAGLTGAWAHHAGIEEGTEAGGVAAHLNDMYVDRAQWRSLISCGPARHGWGLPGPLWADRRELLCDPFPGLSQI
;
A
#
# COMPACT_ATOMS: atom_id res chain seq x y z
N MET A 1 8.89 22.30 -0.82
CA MET A 1 8.38 20.92 -0.89
C MET A 1 8.76 20.34 -2.22
N GLY A 2 9.17 19.08 -2.22
CA GLY A 2 9.59 18.37 -3.43
C GLY A 2 8.42 17.66 -4.11
N LYS A 3 8.47 17.46 -5.42
CA LYS A 3 7.38 16.81 -6.17
C LYS A 3 7.38 15.31 -5.91
N THR A 4 6.19 14.72 -5.75
CA THR A 4 6.04 13.28 -5.57
C THR A 4 5.22 12.66 -6.69
N LEU A 5 5.69 11.54 -7.24
CA LEU A 5 4.93 10.69 -8.14
C LEU A 5 4.27 9.57 -7.33
N VAL A 6 2.93 9.51 -7.33
CA VAL A 6 2.16 8.42 -6.72
C VAL A 6 1.76 7.44 -7.84
N VAL A 7 2.00 6.16 -7.62
CA VAL A 7 1.78 5.07 -8.59
C VAL A 7 0.82 4.06 -7.99
N GLY A 8 -0.23 3.73 -8.75
CA GLY A 8 -1.23 2.73 -8.40
C GLY A 8 -0.71 1.28 -8.41
N ASP A 9 -1.67 0.35 -8.42
CA ASP A 9 -1.47 -1.10 -8.38
C ASP A 9 -0.48 -1.60 -9.45
N LEU A 10 0.36 -2.56 -9.06
CA LEU A 10 1.41 -3.11 -9.93
C LEU A 10 1.10 -4.52 -10.43
N HIS A 11 0.45 -5.36 -9.62
CA HIS A 11 0.03 -6.73 -9.92
C HIS A 11 1.04 -7.48 -10.79
N CYS A 12 2.21 -7.79 -10.24
CA CYS A 12 3.29 -8.53 -10.91
C CYS A 12 3.83 -7.91 -12.23
N LYS A 13 3.57 -6.63 -12.52
CA LYS A 13 4.07 -5.94 -13.73
C LYS A 13 5.28 -5.03 -13.46
N MET A 14 6.00 -5.27 -12.38
CA MET A 14 7.10 -4.42 -11.89
C MET A 14 8.17 -4.16 -12.96
N SER A 15 8.62 -5.20 -13.65
CA SER A 15 9.59 -5.12 -14.76
C SER A 15 9.11 -4.31 -15.97
N LEU A 16 7.79 -4.17 -16.15
CA LEU A 16 7.20 -3.35 -17.21
C LEU A 16 6.99 -1.91 -16.74
N VAL A 17 6.49 -1.71 -15.52
CA VAL A 17 6.03 -0.41 -15.02
C VAL A 17 7.16 0.42 -14.44
N LEU A 18 8.01 -0.16 -13.59
CA LEU A 18 8.97 0.59 -12.78
C LEU A 18 10.03 1.38 -13.57
N PRO A 19 10.54 0.91 -14.73
CA PRO A 19 11.40 1.75 -15.57
C PRO A 19 10.73 3.06 -15.98
N ARG A 20 9.44 2.99 -16.37
CA ARG A 20 8.66 4.16 -16.78
C ARG A 20 8.38 5.08 -15.60
N VAL A 21 8.22 4.52 -14.40
CA VAL A 21 8.07 5.30 -13.15
C VAL A 21 9.33 6.13 -12.91
N THR A 22 10.52 5.55 -13.03
CA THR A 22 11.79 6.30 -12.89
C THR A 22 11.92 7.38 -13.95
N ASP A 23 11.69 7.04 -15.22
CA ASP A 23 11.78 8.02 -16.32
C ASP A 23 10.81 9.19 -16.11
N THR A 24 9.59 8.91 -15.68
CA THR A 24 8.57 9.92 -15.36
C THR A 24 9.00 10.78 -14.18
N ALA A 25 9.46 10.16 -13.08
CA ALA A 25 9.91 10.88 -11.90
C ALA A 25 11.06 11.84 -12.23
N LEU A 26 12.05 11.39 -13.00
CA LEU A 26 13.17 12.22 -13.42
C LEU A 26 12.73 13.35 -14.37
N SER A 27 11.89 13.03 -15.37
CA SER A 27 11.41 14.01 -16.35
C SER A 27 10.56 15.11 -15.75
N HIS A 28 9.84 14.82 -14.66
CA HIS A 28 9.03 15.78 -13.94
C HIS A 28 9.74 16.43 -12.73
N CYS A 29 11.03 16.13 -12.54
CA CYS A 29 11.84 16.56 -11.40
C CYS A 29 11.19 16.22 -10.06
N CYS A 30 10.70 14.99 -9.92
CA CYS A 30 10.22 14.46 -8.66
C CYS A 30 11.40 14.15 -7.72
N ASP A 31 11.18 14.39 -6.43
CA ASP A 31 12.10 14.07 -5.35
C ASP A 31 11.74 12.74 -4.68
N SER A 32 10.48 12.31 -4.84
CA SER A 32 9.97 11.07 -4.26
C SER A 32 8.98 10.32 -5.15
N ILE A 33 8.90 9.02 -4.90
CA ILE A 33 7.93 8.10 -5.48
C ILE A 33 7.20 7.39 -4.34
N VAL A 34 5.88 7.23 -4.47
CA VAL A 34 5.06 6.38 -3.60
C VAL A 34 4.39 5.32 -4.47
N LEU A 35 4.65 4.05 -4.21
CA LEU A 35 3.90 2.93 -4.79
C LEU A 35 2.76 2.59 -3.83
N SER A 36 1.51 2.61 -4.27
CA SER A 36 0.34 2.49 -3.38
C SER A 36 -0.09 1.04 -3.09
N GLY A 37 0.75 0.05 -3.39
CA GLY A 37 0.51 -1.35 -3.04
C GLY A 37 0.08 -2.23 -4.20
N ASP A 38 -0.44 -3.41 -3.85
CA ASP A 38 -0.82 -4.49 -4.76
C ASP A 38 0.31 -4.83 -5.73
N LEU A 39 1.45 -5.22 -5.15
CA LEU A 39 2.59 -5.74 -5.88
C LEU A 39 2.37 -7.20 -6.26
N CYS A 40 1.72 -7.94 -5.37
CA CYS A 40 1.47 -9.36 -5.49
C CYS A 40 0.21 -9.68 -6.31
N ASP A 41 0.16 -10.93 -6.75
CA ASP A 41 -0.92 -11.56 -7.51
C ASP A 41 -1.25 -10.87 -8.86
N ASP A 42 -1.43 -11.68 -9.89
CA ASP A 42 -2.00 -11.26 -11.17
C ASP A 42 -2.57 -12.48 -11.89
N TRP A 43 -3.49 -12.25 -12.81
CA TRP A 43 -4.10 -13.33 -13.57
C TRP A 43 -3.06 -14.08 -14.40
N GLY A 44 -2.88 -15.37 -14.10
CA GLY A 44 -1.97 -16.25 -14.84
C GLY A 44 -0.50 -16.13 -14.46
N VAL A 45 -0.16 -15.37 -13.41
CA VAL A 45 1.20 -15.31 -12.86
C VAL A 45 1.36 -16.36 -11.78
N ASP A 46 2.33 -17.25 -11.94
CA ASP A 46 2.69 -18.23 -10.91
C ASP A 46 3.55 -17.61 -9.79
N GLY A 47 3.67 -18.32 -8.66
CA GLY A 47 4.41 -17.83 -7.50
C GLY A 47 5.88 -17.52 -7.80
N ARG A 48 6.55 -18.30 -8.65
CA ARG A 48 7.96 -18.04 -9.00
C ARG A 48 8.10 -16.81 -9.89
N ALA A 49 7.15 -16.58 -10.78
CA ALA A 49 7.09 -15.37 -11.59
C ALA A 49 6.84 -14.13 -10.73
N MET A 50 5.96 -14.21 -9.74
CA MET A 50 5.73 -13.15 -8.76
C MET A 50 7.01 -12.83 -7.97
N VAL A 51 7.70 -13.85 -7.43
CA VAL A 51 9.00 -13.68 -6.73
C VAL A 51 9.99 -12.91 -7.60
N ARG A 52 10.16 -13.30 -8.87
CA ARG A 52 11.07 -12.59 -9.81
C ARG A 52 10.70 -11.12 -10.01
N GLN A 53 9.42 -10.79 -10.00
CA GLN A 53 8.96 -9.40 -10.12
C GLN A 53 9.25 -8.60 -8.84
N LEU A 54 9.15 -9.22 -7.68
CA LEU A 54 9.47 -8.58 -6.39
C LEU A 54 10.97 -8.41 -6.20
N GLU A 55 11.80 -9.38 -6.60
CA GLU A 55 13.26 -9.25 -6.68
C GLU A 55 13.63 -8.07 -7.59
N TYR A 56 13.02 -7.98 -8.77
CA TYR A 56 13.19 -6.85 -9.68
C TYR A 56 12.81 -5.52 -9.01
N ALA A 57 11.70 -5.48 -8.27
CA ALA A 57 11.26 -4.27 -7.57
C ALA A 57 12.24 -3.84 -6.47
N ALA A 58 12.80 -4.78 -5.71
CA ALA A 58 13.80 -4.49 -4.67
C ALA A 58 15.08 -3.93 -5.29
N GLU A 59 15.57 -4.53 -6.37
CA GLU A 59 16.72 -3.99 -7.11
C GLU A 59 16.42 -2.61 -7.70
N TRP A 60 15.24 -2.43 -8.28
CA TRP A 60 14.81 -1.16 -8.84
C TRP A 60 14.76 -0.07 -7.77
N LYS A 61 14.21 -0.36 -6.59
CA LYS A 61 14.14 0.58 -5.46
C LYS A 61 15.53 1.07 -5.08
N ALA A 62 16.50 0.16 -4.94
CA ALA A 62 17.88 0.51 -4.64
C ALA A 62 18.51 1.41 -5.72
N LYS A 63 18.24 1.12 -7.01
CA LYS A 63 18.71 1.94 -8.14
C LYS A 63 18.06 3.33 -8.14
N ALA A 64 16.76 3.43 -7.89
CA ALA A 64 16.06 4.70 -7.78
C ALA A 64 16.58 5.56 -6.61
N GLU A 65 16.84 4.94 -5.45
CA GLU A 65 17.41 5.63 -4.29
C GLU A 65 18.86 6.09 -4.54
N ALA A 66 19.65 5.34 -5.31
CA ALA A 66 20.97 5.78 -5.76
C ALA A 66 20.90 7.04 -6.66
N LEU A 67 19.81 7.21 -7.41
CA LEU A 67 19.48 8.42 -8.16
C LEU A 67 18.88 9.54 -7.30
N LYS A 68 18.92 9.41 -5.96
CA LYS A 68 18.39 10.37 -4.99
C LYS A 68 16.85 10.52 -4.99
N LEU A 69 16.13 9.58 -5.61
CA LEU A 69 14.69 9.48 -5.46
C LEU A 69 14.35 8.77 -4.16
N ARG A 70 13.55 9.39 -3.29
CA ARG A 70 13.05 8.69 -2.09
C ARG A 70 11.87 7.80 -2.49
N VAL A 71 11.97 6.51 -2.23
CA VAL A 71 10.92 5.54 -2.60
C VAL A 71 10.21 5.04 -1.35
N THR A 72 8.89 5.23 -1.30
CA THR A 72 8.03 4.61 -0.29
C THR A 72 7.15 3.56 -0.97
N VAL A 73 7.10 2.35 -0.41
CA VAL A 73 6.24 1.28 -0.90
C VAL A 73 5.14 1.05 0.13
N LEU A 74 3.89 1.15 -0.29
CA LEU A 74 2.74 0.83 0.54
C LEU A 74 2.30 -0.61 0.31
N MET A 75 1.60 -1.15 1.29
CA MET A 75 0.98 -2.47 1.26
C MET A 75 -0.43 -2.33 0.70
N GLY A 76 -0.77 -3.16 -0.29
CA GLY A 76 -2.14 -3.38 -0.74
C GLY A 76 -2.78 -4.60 -0.09
N ASN A 77 -4.05 -4.86 -0.38
CA ASN A 77 -4.71 -6.04 0.14
C ASN A 77 -4.06 -7.34 -0.34
N HIS A 78 -3.57 -7.39 -1.58
CA HIS A 78 -2.91 -8.59 -2.10
C HIS A 78 -1.60 -8.91 -1.35
N ASP A 79 -0.84 -7.88 -1.01
CA ASP A 79 0.43 -8.01 -0.28
C ASP A 79 0.20 -8.48 1.17
N ALA A 80 -0.90 -8.03 1.79
CA ALA A 80 -1.25 -8.33 3.17
C ALA A 80 -1.42 -9.83 3.45
N ALA A 81 -1.87 -10.61 2.47
CA ALA A 81 -2.01 -12.06 2.61
C ALA A 81 -0.66 -12.75 2.81
N TYR A 82 0.33 -12.37 2.01
CA TYR A 82 1.68 -12.93 2.09
C TYR A 82 2.37 -12.57 3.40
N LEU A 83 2.09 -11.37 3.94
CA LEU A 83 2.61 -10.89 5.22
C LEU A 83 1.91 -11.49 6.46
N GLY A 84 0.86 -12.30 6.26
CA GLY A 84 0.15 -12.97 7.35
C GLY A 84 -1.02 -12.19 7.96
N LEU A 85 -1.37 -11.04 7.40
CA LEU A 85 -2.51 -10.23 7.87
C LEU A 85 -3.84 -10.86 7.46
N ALA A 86 -3.85 -11.55 6.32
CA ALA A 86 -5.00 -12.21 5.76
C ALA A 86 -4.66 -13.61 5.22
N SER A 87 -5.68 -14.38 4.90
CA SER A 87 -5.58 -15.59 4.09
C SER A 87 -6.67 -15.52 3.03
N TYR A 88 -6.26 -15.52 1.77
CA TYR A 88 -7.18 -15.54 0.63
C TYR A 88 -7.02 -16.87 -0.11
N GLY A 89 -8.12 -17.37 -0.69
CA GLY A 89 -8.11 -18.67 -1.36
C GLY A 89 -7.23 -18.75 -2.61
N PHE A 90 -6.70 -17.63 -3.09
CA PHE A 90 -5.80 -17.52 -4.24
C PHE A 90 -4.35 -17.21 -3.85
N THR A 91 -4.04 -17.05 -2.56
CA THR A 91 -2.67 -16.80 -2.10
C THR A 91 -1.79 -18.00 -2.43
N ASN A 92 -0.64 -17.76 -3.06
CA ASN A 92 0.31 -18.83 -3.36
C ASN A 92 1.15 -19.16 -2.13
N GLU A 93 0.72 -20.16 -1.36
CA GLU A 93 1.37 -20.54 -0.10
C GLU A 93 2.79 -21.09 -0.30
N ASP A 94 3.12 -21.67 -1.46
CA ASP A 94 4.45 -22.27 -1.73
C ASP A 94 5.59 -21.24 -1.72
N VAL A 95 5.28 -19.98 -2.00
CA VAL A 95 6.26 -18.87 -2.03
C VAL A 95 6.03 -17.87 -0.91
N ARG A 96 5.15 -18.15 0.05
CA ARG A 96 4.70 -17.16 1.03
C ARG A 96 5.82 -16.53 1.83
N GLU A 97 6.72 -17.35 2.36
CA GLU A 97 7.84 -16.88 3.19
C GLU A 97 8.83 -16.03 2.36
N GLU A 98 9.12 -16.46 1.12
CA GLU A 98 10.00 -15.75 0.19
C GLU A 98 9.42 -14.38 -0.20
N VAL A 99 8.11 -14.33 -0.51
CA VAL A 99 7.39 -13.09 -0.81
C VAL A 99 7.33 -12.18 0.42
N ALA A 100 7.02 -12.73 1.60
CA ALA A 100 6.97 -11.96 2.84
C ALA A 100 8.30 -11.26 3.13
N ALA A 101 9.43 -11.96 2.98
CA ALA A 101 10.77 -11.40 3.16
C ALA A 101 11.09 -10.29 2.14
N LEU A 102 10.68 -10.46 0.88
CA LEU A 102 10.87 -9.42 -0.14
C LEU A 102 10.03 -8.17 0.15
N LEU A 103 8.78 -8.34 0.60
CA LEU A 103 7.90 -7.23 0.99
C LEU A 103 8.42 -6.52 2.25
N SER A 104 8.78 -7.26 3.31
CA SER A 104 9.22 -6.67 4.59
C SER A 104 10.63 -6.10 4.50
N ASP A 105 11.60 -6.90 4.07
CA ASP A 105 13.02 -6.57 4.22
C ASP A 105 13.58 -5.95 2.94
N GLY A 106 13.15 -6.44 1.79
CA GLY A 106 13.58 -5.93 0.48
C GLY A 106 12.96 -4.55 0.17
N LEU A 107 11.65 -4.43 0.37
CA LEU A 107 10.88 -3.24 -0.01
C LEU A 107 10.52 -2.34 1.16
N GLY A 108 10.44 -2.87 2.38
CA GLY A 108 10.10 -2.08 3.57
C GLY A 108 8.67 -1.53 3.52
N VAL A 109 7.70 -2.37 3.15
CA VAL A 109 6.31 -1.95 2.96
C VAL A 109 5.70 -1.30 4.22
N ARG A 110 4.86 -0.31 4.00
CA ARG A 110 4.13 0.45 5.03
C ARG A 110 2.64 0.45 4.73
N VAL A 111 1.79 0.77 5.70
CA VAL A 111 0.34 0.91 5.44
C VAL A 111 0.04 2.26 4.82
N ALA A 112 0.76 3.31 5.25
CA ALA A 112 0.44 4.68 4.89
C ALA A 112 1.66 5.58 4.69
N ALA A 113 1.47 6.61 3.86
CA ALA A 113 2.41 7.70 3.64
C ALA A 113 1.68 9.06 3.60
N VAL A 114 2.45 10.15 3.56
CA VAL A 114 1.93 11.51 3.38
C VAL A 114 2.62 12.18 2.20
N VAL A 115 1.81 12.80 1.35
CA VAL A 115 2.26 13.59 0.20
C VAL A 115 1.56 14.95 0.25
N ASP A 116 2.34 16.03 0.41
CA ASP A 116 1.84 17.41 0.45
C ASP A 116 0.62 17.61 1.40
N GLY A 117 0.71 17.03 2.60
CA GLY A 117 -0.33 17.09 3.62
C GLY A 117 -1.54 16.17 3.39
N ARG A 118 -1.49 15.31 2.36
CA ARG A 118 -2.55 14.33 2.05
C ARG A 118 -2.12 12.93 2.45
N LEU A 119 -3.05 12.17 3.00
CA LEU A 119 -2.84 10.75 3.32
C LEU A 119 -2.81 9.94 2.03
N VAL A 120 -1.88 8.99 1.95
CA VAL A 120 -1.86 7.94 0.93
C VAL A 120 -1.92 6.61 1.65
N THR A 121 -2.92 5.81 1.33
CA THR A 121 -3.04 4.39 1.67
C THR A 121 -3.37 3.65 0.38
N HIS A 122 -3.43 2.32 0.42
CA HIS A 122 -3.82 1.57 -0.78
C HIS A 122 -5.25 1.89 -1.22
N ALA A 123 -6.21 1.80 -0.30
CA ALA A 123 -7.63 1.92 -0.64
C ALA A 123 -8.28 3.23 -0.17
N GLY A 124 -7.78 3.84 0.91
CA GLY A 124 -8.38 5.02 1.54
C GLY A 124 -9.03 4.74 2.90
N LEU A 125 -9.27 5.80 3.67
CA LEU A 125 -9.82 5.76 5.01
C LEU A 125 -11.28 6.23 5.03
N THR A 126 -12.20 5.37 5.44
CA THR A 126 -13.60 5.76 5.72
C THR A 126 -13.74 6.30 7.13
N GLY A 127 -14.70 7.21 7.33
CA GLY A 127 -14.91 7.88 8.61
C GLY A 127 -15.24 6.90 9.74
N ALA A 128 -16.22 6.04 9.53
CA ALA A 128 -16.63 5.03 10.50
C ALA A 128 -15.47 4.09 10.88
N TRP A 129 -14.65 3.67 9.91
CA TRP A 129 -13.46 2.86 10.20
C TRP A 129 -12.44 3.64 11.03
N ALA A 130 -12.16 4.90 10.67
CA ALA A 130 -11.20 5.75 11.39
C ALA A 130 -11.57 5.93 12.87
N HIS A 131 -12.83 6.23 13.15
CA HIS A 131 -13.34 6.34 14.52
C HIS A 131 -13.23 5.02 15.28
N HIS A 132 -13.56 3.89 14.65
CA HIS A 132 -13.40 2.57 15.25
C HIS A 132 -11.94 2.24 15.56
N ALA A 133 -11.01 2.69 14.72
CA ALA A 133 -9.58 2.55 14.91
C ALA A 133 -8.98 3.56 15.92
N GLY A 134 -9.80 4.41 16.54
CA GLY A 134 -9.38 5.39 17.55
C GLY A 134 -8.73 6.64 16.96
N ILE A 135 -8.97 6.95 15.69
CA ILE A 135 -8.43 8.15 15.03
C ILE A 135 -9.44 9.29 15.20
N GLU A 136 -9.00 10.37 15.85
CA GLU A 136 -9.84 11.53 16.14
C GLU A 136 -9.93 12.49 14.94
N GLU A 137 -11.10 13.10 14.75
CA GLU A 137 -11.28 14.16 13.76
C GLU A 137 -10.30 15.31 14.01
N GLY A 138 -9.76 15.87 12.93
CA GLY A 138 -8.73 16.90 13.01
C GLY A 138 -7.31 16.37 13.21
N THR A 139 -7.12 15.05 13.36
CA THR A 139 -5.79 14.44 13.26
C THR A 139 -5.22 14.70 11.87
N GLU A 140 -4.06 15.36 11.80
CA GLU A 140 -3.40 15.63 10.52
C GLU A 140 -2.94 14.35 9.83
N ALA A 141 -2.82 14.37 8.50
CA ALA A 141 -2.43 13.21 7.70
C ALA A 141 -1.15 12.52 8.19
N GLY A 142 -0.19 13.28 8.74
CA GLY A 142 1.02 12.74 9.36
C GLY A 142 0.73 11.86 10.58
N GLY A 143 -0.13 12.32 11.48
CA GLY A 143 -0.56 11.57 12.65
C GLY A 143 -1.36 10.33 12.27
N VAL A 144 -2.26 10.45 11.28
CA VAL A 144 -3.02 9.31 10.75
C VAL A 144 -2.08 8.26 10.13
N ALA A 145 -1.12 8.67 9.30
CA ALA A 145 -0.17 7.75 8.69
C ALA A 145 0.72 7.05 9.73
N ALA A 146 1.16 7.76 10.77
CA ALA A 146 1.90 7.17 11.88
C ALA A 146 1.08 6.09 12.60
N HIS A 147 -0.18 6.42 12.97
CA HIS A 147 -1.09 5.49 13.64
C HIS A 147 -1.32 4.20 12.82
N LEU A 148 -1.56 4.33 11.51
CA LEU A 148 -1.76 3.19 10.63
C LEU A 148 -0.51 2.30 10.51
N ASN A 149 0.68 2.92 10.50
CA ASN A 149 1.93 2.18 10.47
C ASN A 149 2.23 1.51 11.82
N ASP A 150 1.85 2.11 12.95
CA ASP A 150 1.95 1.50 14.28
C ASP A 150 1.01 0.31 14.43
N MET A 151 -0.22 0.40 13.88
CA MET A 151 -1.15 -0.73 13.81
C MET A 151 -0.57 -1.92 13.03
N TYR A 152 0.31 -1.68 12.05
CA TYR A 152 0.96 -2.78 11.34
C TYR A 152 2.03 -3.48 12.18
N VAL A 153 2.70 -2.75 13.08
CA VAL A 153 3.66 -3.36 14.02
C VAL A 153 2.95 -4.25 15.05
N ASP A 154 1.73 -3.88 15.46
CA ASP A 154 0.92 -4.65 16.40
C ASP A 154 0.01 -5.68 15.70
N ARG A 155 0.38 -6.97 15.81
CA ARG A 155 -0.39 -8.09 15.26
C ARG A 155 -1.84 -8.14 15.77
N ALA A 156 -2.15 -7.60 16.94
CA ALA A 156 -3.52 -7.56 17.44
C ALA A 156 -4.43 -6.66 16.58
N GLN A 157 -3.86 -5.67 15.89
CA GLN A 157 -4.58 -4.69 15.07
C GLN A 157 -4.75 -5.12 13.62
N TRP A 158 -4.07 -6.19 13.17
CA TRP A 158 -4.07 -6.61 11.76
C TRP A 158 -5.47 -6.87 11.21
N ARG A 159 -6.37 -7.44 12.02
CA ARG A 159 -7.77 -7.67 11.63
C ARG A 159 -8.53 -6.38 11.29
N SER A 160 -8.18 -5.27 11.94
CA SER A 160 -8.77 -3.96 11.64
C SER A 160 -8.27 -3.44 10.29
N LEU A 161 -6.96 -3.57 10.02
CA LEU A 161 -6.34 -3.13 8.77
C LEU A 161 -6.90 -3.84 7.54
N ILE A 162 -7.18 -5.15 7.65
CA ILE A 162 -7.77 -5.96 6.57
C ILE A 162 -9.32 -5.96 6.57
N SER A 163 -9.96 -5.10 7.38
CA SER A 163 -11.41 -5.02 7.42
C SER A 163 -11.97 -4.59 6.05
N CYS A 164 -12.92 -5.35 5.54
CA CYS A 164 -13.46 -5.21 4.20
C CYS A 164 -14.95 -4.89 4.25
N GLY A 165 -15.36 -3.85 3.52
CA GLY A 165 -16.72 -3.35 3.47
C GLY A 165 -17.63 -4.09 2.48
N PRO A 166 -18.96 -3.87 2.56
CA PRO A 166 -19.93 -4.51 1.67
C PRO A 166 -19.70 -4.24 0.18
N ALA A 167 -19.14 -3.09 -0.20
CA ALA A 167 -18.89 -2.78 -1.62
C ALA A 167 -17.83 -3.67 -2.26
N ARG A 168 -17.01 -4.34 -1.44
CA ARG A 168 -16.02 -5.36 -1.83
C ARG A 168 -16.41 -6.76 -1.30
N HIS A 169 -17.69 -6.99 -1.03
CA HIS A 169 -18.26 -8.26 -0.55
C HIS A 169 -17.80 -8.69 0.86
N GLY A 170 -17.29 -7.75 1.66
CA GLY A 170 -17.02 -7.96 3.08
C GLY A 170 -18.21 -7.66 3.98
N TRP A 171 -18.03 -7.89 5.27
CA TRP A 171 -19.04 -7.67 6.33
C TRP A 171 -18.58 -6.66 7.39
N GLY A 172 -17.37 -6.11 7.24
CA GLY A 172 -16.75 -5.20 8.19
C GLY A 172 -16.89 -3.73 7.77
N LEU A 173 -16.17 -2.88 8.49
CA LEU A 173 -15.99 -1.49 8.08
C LEU A 173 -14.96 -1.42 6.93
N PRO A 174 -15.13 -0.57 5.91
CA PRO A 174 -14.18 -0.48 4.81
C PRO A 174 -12.87 0.17 5.27
N GLY A 175 -11.83 -0.65 5.42
CA GLY A 175 -10.53 -0.25 5.95
C GLY A 175 -9.52 0.21 4.90
N PRO A 176 -8.32 0.63 5.33
CA PRO A 176 -7.30 1.27 4.50
C PRO A 176 -6.75 0.40 3.36
N LEU A 177 -7.00 -0.92 3.40
CA LEU A 177 -6.62 -1.86 2.35
C LEU A 177 -7.79 -2.30 1.46
N TRP A 178 -9.04 -2.00 1.83
CA TRP A 178 -10.22 -2.58 1.15
C TRP A 178 -11.35 -1.60 0.85
N ALA A 179 -11.25 -0.34 1.26
CA ALA A 179 -12.29 0.65 0.98
C ALA A 179 -12.59 0.76 -0.53
N ASP A 180 -13.87 0.75 -0.89
CA ASP A 180 -14.30 1.10 -2.24
C ASP A 180 -14.40 2.62 -2.40
N ARG A 181 -14.19 3.10 -3.62
CA ARG A 181 -14.38 4.52 -3.96
C ARG A 181 -15.77 5.03 -3.54
N ARG A 182 -16.83 4.23 -3.68
CA ARG A 182 -18.19 4.65 -3.28
C ARG A 182 -18.32 4.76 -1.77
N GLU A 183 -17.67 3.88 -1.00
CA GLU A 183 -17.69 3.93 0.46
C GLU A 183 -16.98 5.19 0.96
N LEU A 184 -15.84 5.56 0.36
CA LEU A 184 -15.13 6.81 0.68
C LEU A 184 -15.91 8.07 0.34
N LEU A 185 -16.69 8.06 -0.75
CA LEU A 185 -17.52 9.19 -1.12
C LEU A 185 -18.74 9.35 -0.21
N CYS A 186 -19.27 8.24 0.32
CA CYS A 186 -20.42 8.25 1.21
C CYS A 186 -20.04 8.51 2.68
N ASP A 187 -18.87 8.05 3.11
CA ASP A 187 -18.36 8.16 4.48
C ASP A 187 -16.90 8.64 4.49
N PRO A 188 -16.63 9.87 4.02
CA PRO A 188 -15.28 10.43 4.06
C PRO A 188 -14.89 10.75 5.51
N PHE A 189 -13.63 10.52 5.88
CA PHE A 189 -13.14 10.99 7.17
C PHE A 189 -13.03 12.54 7.20
N PRO A 190 -13.78 13.24 8.07
CA PRO A 190 -13.87 14.70 8.02
C PRO A 190 -12.51 15.40 8.16
N GLY A 191 -12.28 16.41 7.32
CA GLY A 191 -11.07 17.24 7.39
C GLY A 191 -9.79 16.58 6.87
N LEU A 192 -9.82 15.32 6.45
CA LEU A 192 -8.66 14.61 5.92
C LEU A 192 -8.68 14.55 4.39
N SER A 193 -7.66 15.15 3.77
CA SER A 193 -7.43 14.98 2.32
C SER A 193 -6.66 13.70 2.05
N GLN A 194 -7.10 12.94 1.06
CA GLN A 194 -6.53 11.66 0.64
C GLN A 194 -6.18 11.70 -0.85
N ILE A 195 -5.22 10.89 -1.28
CA ILE A 195 -4.87 10.67 -2.71
C ILE A 195 -5.50 9.35 -3.16
#